data_AF-A0A828SI77-F1
#
_entry.id   AF-A0A828SI77-F1
#
_cell.length_a   1.000
_cell.length_b   1.000
_cell.length_c   1.000
_cell.angle_alpha   90.00
_cell.angle_beta   90.00
_cell.angle_gamma   90.00
#
_symmetry.space_group_name_H-M   'P 1'
#
loop_
_entity.id
_entity.type
_entity.pdbx_description
1 polymer ?
#
loop_
_entity_poly.entity_id
_entity_poly.type
_entity_poly.pdbx_seq_one_letter_code
_entity_poly.pdbx_strand_id
1 'polypeptide(L)' 'MKTLILAAILALPATMTFAGSCDHSWQSAKDGSSCGDRAADRRAGGR' A
#
# COMPACT_ATOMS: atom_id res chain seq x y z
N MET A 1 24.97 16.01 22.14
CA MET A 1 25.05 15.86 20.66
C MET A 1 24.94 14.41 20.15
N LYS A 2 24.64 13.41 21.00
CA LYS A 2 24.52 11.99 20.59
C LYS A 2 23.06 11.59 20.33
N THR A 3 22.12 12.31 20.95
CA THR A 3 20.68 12.07 20.91
C THR A 3 20.02 12.50 19.59
N LEU A 4 20.65 13.42 18.85
CA LEU A 4 20.10 13.94 17.59
C LEU A 4 20.17 12.92 16.45
N ILE A 5 21.11 11.95 16.53
CA ILE A 5 21.28 10.91 15.51
C ILE A 5 20.14 9.89 15.58
N LEU A 6 19.63 9.58 16.78
CA LEU A 6 18.52 8.63 16.94
C LEU A 6 17.20 9.13 16.34
N ALA A 7 16.96 10.45 16.40
CA ALA A 7 15.74 11.04 15.88
C ALA A 7 15.64 10.98 14.35
N ALA A 8 16.77 10.97 13.64
CA ALA A 8 16.79 10.95 12.17
C ALA A 8 16.39 9.58 11.58
N ILE A 9 16.52 8.50 12.35
CA ILE A 9 16.27 7.12 11.86
C ILE A 9 14.77 6.78 11.95
N LEU A 10 14.00 7.44 12.82
CA LEU A 10 12.54 7.20 12.93
C LEU A 10 11.72 7.86 11.82
N ALA A 11 12.33 8.70 10.98
CA ALA A 11 11.64 9.42 9.92
C ALA A 11 11.60 8.64 8.59
N LEU A 12 11.83 7.31 8.59
CA LEU A 12 11.62 6.53 7.37
C LEU A 12 10.13 6.55 7.03
N PRO A 13 9.73 7.08 5.85
CA PRO A 13 8.36 6.99 5.42
C PRO A 13 8.02 5.51 5.22
N ALA A 14 7.05 5.00 5.99
CA ALA A 14 6.46 3.70 5.75
C ALA A 14 5.75 3.77 4.39
N THR A 15 6.44 3.37 3.33
CA THR A 15 5.79 3.15 2.04
C THR A 15 4.81 2.01 2.23
N MET A 16 3.52 2.31 2.26
CA MET A 16 2.48 1.29 2.26
C MET A 16 2.59 0.52 0.95
N THR A 17 3.33 -0.58 0.98
CA THR A 17 3.32 -1.54 -0.12
C THR A 17 1.96 -2.23 -0.07
N PHE A 18 1.01 -1.72 -0.86
CA PHE A 18 -0.26 -2.40 -1.08
C PHE A 18 0.06 -3.68 -1.85
N ALA A 19 0.23 -4.77 -1.11
CA ALA A 19 0.31 -6.11 -1.66
C ALA A 19 -0.96 -6.34 -2.49
N GLY A 20 -0.80 -6.25 -3.81
CA GLY A 20 -1.86 -6.42 -4.79
C GLY A 20 -2.50 -7.79 -4.59
N SER A 21 -3.68 -7.80 -4.00
CA SER A 21 -4.47 -9.01 -3.80
C SER A 21 -5.74 -8.98 -4.65
N CYS A 22 -5.86 -7.98 -5.51
CA CYS A 22 -7.06 -7.70 -6.27
C CYS A 22 -6.69 -7.37 -7.71
N ASP A 23 -6.90 -8.32 -8.62
CA ASP A 23 -6.78 -8.03 -10.04
C ASP A 23 -7.93 -7.14 -10.53
N HIS A 24 -9.13 -7.33 -9.96
CA HIS A 24 -10.34 -6.62 -10.38
C HIS A 24 -11.04 -5.87 -9.23
N SER A 25 -11.68 -4.76 -9.57
CA SER A 25 -12.33 -3.87 -8.58
C SER A 25 -13.48 -4.53 -7.81
N TRP A 26 -14.13 -5.52 -8.43
CA TRP A 26 -15.26 -6.26 -7.84
C TRP A 26 -14.82 -7.38 -6.88
N GLN A 27 -13.52 -7.66 -6.78
CA GLN A 27 -13.02 -8.66 -5.84
C GLN A 27 -13.04 -8.14 -4.40
N SER A 28 -12.89 -9.07 -3.45
CA SER A 28 -12.63 -8.79 -2.05
C SER A 28 -11.20 -9.23 -1.71
N ALA A 29 -10.50 -8.41 -0.94
CA ALA A 29 -9.18 -8.73 -0.42
C ALA A 29 -9.26 -9.87 0.61
N LYS A 30 -8.10 -10.42 1.00
CA LYS A 30 -8.02 -11.55 1.94
C LYS A 30 -8.58 -11.23 3.33
N ASP A 31 -8.66 -9.96 3.69
CA ASP A 31 -9.28 -9.46 4.92
C ASP A 31 -10.81 -9.25 4.79
N GLY A 32 -11.40 -9.55 3.64
CA GLY A 32 -12.82 -9.37 3.35
C GLY A 32 -13.21 -7.96 2.89
N SER A 33 -12.27 -7.00 2.86
CA SER A 33 -12.54 -5.64 2.38
C SER A 33 -12.73 -5.61 0.86
N SER A 34 -13.59 -4.72 0.34
CA SER A 34 -13.77 -4.56 -1.11
C SER A 34 -12.56 -3.91 -1.75
N CYS A 35 -12.07 -4.48 -2.84
CA CYS A 35 -10.87 -4.00 -3.54
C CYS A 35 -11.07 -2.61 -4.14
N GLY A 36 -12.17 -2.37 -4.85
CA GLY A 36 -12.51 -1.06 -5.42
C GLY A 36 -11.38 -0.47 -6.26
N ASP A 37 -11.06 0.80 -6.04
CA ASP A 37 -10.01 1.51 -6.77
C ASP A 37 -8.57 1.07 -6.45
N ARG A 38 -8.39 0.19 -5.46
CA ARG A 38 -7.07 -0.40 -5.15
C ARG A 38 -6.67 -1.49 -6.16
N ALA A 39 -7.65 -2.02 -6.91
CA ALA A 39 -7.47 -3.11 -7.86
C ALA A 39 -6.60 -2.74 -9.06
N ALA A 40 -5.98 -3.76 -9.68
CA ALA A 40 -5.04 -3.56 -10.78
C ALA A 40 -5.70 -3.07 -12.08
N ASP A 41 -6.90 -3.57 -12.40
CA ASP A 41 -7.74 -3.13 -13.54
C ASP A 41 -8.11 -1.64 -13.51
N ARG A 42 -8.09 -1.02 -12.33
CA ARG A 42 -8.37 0.42 -12.15
C ARG A 42 -7.16 1.32 -12.39
N ARG A 43 -5.96 0.75 -12.53
CA ARG A 43 -4.73 1.51 -12.78
C ARG A 43 -4.61 1.83 -14.27
N ALA A 44 -3.89 2.88 -14.62
CA ALA A 44 -3.65 3.23 -16.02
C ALA A 44 -2.94 2.06 -16.74
N GLY A 45 -3.60 1.48 -17.75
CA GLY A 45 -3.12 0.30 -18.46
C GLY A 45 -3.44 -1.06 -17.81
N GLY A 46 -4.30 -1.07 -16.78
CA GLY A 46 -4.83 -2.30 -16.18
C GLY A 46 -5.63 -3.15 -17.18
N ARG A 47 -5.69 -4.46 -16.94
CA ARG A 47 -6.43 -5.44 -17.76
C ARG A 47 -7.61 -6.00 -17.00
#